data_AF-A0A957LM15-F1
#
_entry.id   AF-A0A957LM15-F1
#
_cell.length_a   1.000
_cell.length_b   1.000
_cell.length_c   1.000
_cell.angle_alpha   90.00
_cell.angle_beta   90.00
_cell.angle_gamma   90.00
#
_symmetry.space_group_name_H-M   'P 1'
#
loop_
_entity.id
_entity.type
_entity.pdbx_description
1 polymer ?
#
loop_
_entity_poly.entity_id
_entity_poly.type
_entity_poly.pdbx_seq_one_letter_code
_entity_poly.pdbx_strand_id
1 'polypeptide(L)'
;MSDRPQNKQSWPRDVLVIVLALAAFGILLTTAAAVLGVLPAMAQDGEGSQAFLPAIIRAANTPTPTQPATPTATPTSTPGVPPVIDDEYIVLGWNDLGMHCYNRDFKDIAVLPPYNTLWAQVIKRGDPPQIITDTVTVDYSFPDNTYSVGKSNFWDFDVQLFGVDLPPNVGLTGNGMAGEMEAKGTHFAAEGIPLTEFSDSNPTQADPYQLAEVVVTGPGGIQLARSTVVAPVSTEMHCDNCHKDGGVEGIRTGSVEQNILVLHDKENADEYPNGHTGNLMDRRPILCAECHASNALGAPGVQGIPNLSKAMHKKHAGKVQNTTEGCYNCHPGPTTKCLRDVMSSEFNMGCTDCHGSMEQVAKNPNPWLNEPRCDNCHKDPKYAQNNPLFRMSTGHGGIYCEGCHDSTHAIAPSSQGRDAIKFVELQGHGGPIDTCTVCHVTSPGGGSPHDVKTAAD
;
A
#
# COMPACT_ATOMS: atom_id res chain seq x y z
N MET A 1 -31.41 75.84 20.16
CA MET A 1 -32.34 75.77 19.01
C MET A 1 -31.70 76.53 17.85
N SER A 2 -31.11 75.84 16.86
CA SER A 2 -30.81 76.36 15.50
C SER A 2 -30.20 75.24 14.63
N ASP A 3 -30.89 74.97 13.51
CA ASP A 3 -30.49 74.69 12.11
C ASP A 3 -29.45 73.65 11.62
N ARG A 4 -30.00 72.72 10.78
CA ARG A 4 -29.55 72.15 9.46
C ARG A 4 -28.35 71.17 9.35
N PRO A 5 -28.20 70.38 8.24
CA PRO A 5 -29.14 69.91 7.19
C PRO A 5 -29.03 68.41 6.79
N GLN A 6 -29.94 67.95 5.91
CA GLN A 6 -29.94 66.65 5.20
C GLN A 6 -28.88 66.57 4.09
N ASN A 7 -28.28 65.39 3.88
CA ASN A 7 -27.48 65.08 2.70
C ASN A 7 -28.06 63.87 1.93
N LYS A 8 -28.44 64.08 0.67
CA LYS A 8 -28.79 63.03 -0.30
C LYS A 8 -27.56 62.75 -1.16
N GLN A 9 -27.09 61.51 -1.21
CA GLN A 9 -26.02 61.11 -2.13
C GLN A 9 -26.58 60.19 -3.22
N SER A 10 -26.69 60.75 -4.42
CA SER A 10 -26.97 60.04 -5.67
C SER A 10 -25.75 59.24 -6.10
N TRP A 11 -25.94 57.96 -6.44
CA TRP A 11 -24.89 57.12 -7.03
C TRP A 11 -24.71 57.47 -8.51
N PRO A 12 -23.46 57.56 -9.02
CA PRO A 12 -23.20 57.90 -10.42
C PRO A 12 -23.53 56.73 -11.35
N ARG A 13 -23.94 57.08 -12.57
CA ARG A 13 -24.41 56.19 -13.65
C ARG A 13 -23.38 55.14 -14.12
N ASP A 14 -22.13 55.23 -13.68
CA ASP A 14 -21.04 54.34 -14.10
C ASP A 14 -21.06 52.98 -13.38
N VAL A 15 -21.68 52.89 -12.20
CA VAL A 15 -21.81 51.61 -11.46
C VAL A 15 -22.85 50.70 -12.12
N LEU A 16 -23.88 51.26 -12.77
CA LEU A 16 -24.94 50.48 -13.40
C LEU A 16 -24.49 49.82 -14.72
N VAL A 17 -23.54 50.44 -15.43
CA VAL A 17 -23.00 49.91 -16.71
C VAL A 17 -22.03 48.75 -16.45
N ILE A 18 -21.26 48.80 -15.35
CA ILE A 18 -20.33 47.72 -14.98
C ILE A 18 -21.09 46.46 -14.53
N VAL A 19 -22.20 46.62 -13.79
CA VAL A 19 -23.02 45.48 -13.34
C VAL A 19 -23.72 44.78 -14.52
N LEU A 20 -24.18 45.54 -15.54
CA LEU A 20 -24.80 44.96 -16.73
C LEU A 20 -23.78 44.28 -17.67
N ALA A 21 -22.55 44.78 -17.76
CA ALA A 21 -21.48 44.14 -18.54
C ALA A 21 -21.00 42.83 -17.90
N LEU A 22 -20.91 42.78 -16.56
CA LEU A 22 -20.52 41.57 -15.82
C LEU A 22 -21.60 40.47 -15.87
N ALA A 23 -22.88 40.85 -15.88
CA ALA A 23 -23.99 39.91 -16.05
C ALA A 23 -24.03 39.29 -17.47
N ALA A 24 -23.76 40.08 -18.51
CA ALA A 24 -23.70 39.58 -19.89
C ALA A 24 -22.48 38.67 -20.15
N PHE A 25 -21.33 38.96 -19.53
CA PHE A 25 -20.12 38.13 -19.66
C PHE A 25 -20.26 36.79 -18.89
N GLY A 26 -20.94 36.79 -17.74
CA GLY A 26 -21.23 35.58 -16.96
C GLY A 26 -22.21 34.60 -17.63
N ILE A 27 -23.16 35.11 -18.42
CA ILE A 27 -24.13 34.27 -19.16
C ILE A 27 -23.50 33.65 -20.43
N LEU A 28 -22.52 34.32 -21.04
CA LEU A 28 -21.80 33.77 -22.20
C LEU A 28 -20.78 32.67 -21.82
N LEU A 29 -20.14 32.75 -20.64
CA LEU A 29 -19.22 31.71 -20.17
C LEU A 29 -19.95 30.43 -19.71
N THR A 30 -21.15 30.55 -19.14
CA THR A 30 -21.94 29.40 -18.65
C THR A 30 -22.58 28.60 -19.77
N THR A 31 -22.93 29.24 -20.90
CA THR A 31 -23.48 28.56 -22.08
C THR A 31 -22.40 27.87 -22.94
N ALA A 32 -21.17 28.38 -22.96
CA ALA A 32 -20.04 27.71 -23.61
C ALA A 32 -19.50 26.51 -22.80
N ALA A 33 -19.52 26.59 -21.46
CA ALA A 33 -19.07 25.50 -20.59
C ALA A 33 -20.03 24.29 -20.58
N ALA A 34 -21.33 24.50 -20.81
CA ALA A 34 -22.33 23.43 -20.89
C ALA A 34 -22.23 22.59 -22.19
N VAL A 35 -21.52 23.07 -23.22
CA VAL A 35 -21.34 22.36 -24.50
C VAL A 35 -20.01 21.59 -24.57
N LEU A 36 -19.08 21.79 -23.64
CA LEU A 36 -17.75 21.19 -23.64
C LEU A 36 -17.38 20.39 -22.36
N GLY A 37 -18.30 20.18 -21.42
CA GLY A 37 -18.16 19.16 -20.38
C GLY A 37 -17.01 19.35 -19.40
N VAL A 38 -16.60 20.59 -19.10
CA VAL A 38 -15.55 20.87 -18.10
C VAL A 38 -16.02 21.95 -17.13
N LEU A 39 -16.16 21.59 -15.84
CA LEU A 39 -16.18 22.54 -14.73
C LEU A 39 -15.17 22.05 -13.67
N PRO A 40 -14.15 22.84 -13.31
CA PRO A 40 -13.40 22.64 -12.08
C PRO A 40 -14.05 23.45 -10.95
N ALA A 41 -14.43 22.77 -9.87
CA ALA A 41 -14.72 23.42 -8.61
C ALA A 41 -13.38 23.85 -7.97
N MET A 42 -13.19 25.15 -7.78
CA MET A 42 -12.11 25.69 -6.96
C MET A 42 -12.64 25.90 -5.55
N ALA A 43 -12.19 25.07 -4.61
CA ALA A 43 -12.17 25.36 -3.18
C ALA A 43 -10.74 25.16 -2.70
N GLN A 44 -10.15 26.22 -2.14
CA GLN A 44 -8.83 26.19 -1.50
C GLN A 44 -9.02 25.80 -0.03
N ASP A 45 -8.56 24.62 0.35
CA ASP A 45 -8.27 24.29 1.76
C ASP A 45 -6.84 23.71 1.82
N GLY A 46 -6.04 24.19 2.78
CA GLY A 46 -4.61 23.89 2.91
C GLY A 46 -4.30 22.53 3.53
N GLU A 47 -3.13 22.01 3.16
CA GLU A 47 -2.32 20.97 3.82
C GLU A 47 -2.98 19.60 4.13
N GLY A 48 -2.45 18.56 3.46
CA GLY A 48 -2.50 17.17 3.96
C GLY A 48 -3.28 16.17 3.09
N SER A 49 -2.53 15.31 2.40
CA SER A 49 -2.98 14.06 1.75
C SER A 49 -4.02 14.20 0.62
N GLN A 50 -3.52 14.43 -0.60
CA GLN A 50 -4.27 14.16 -1.82
C GLN A 50 -4.08 12.67 -2.16
N ALA A 51 -5.13 11.86 -1.97
CA ALA A 51 -5.22 10.56 -2.62
C ALA A 51 -5.32 10.82 -4.14
N PHE A 52 -4.17 10.77 -4.82
CA PHE A 52 -4.12 10.88 -6.27
C PHE A 52 -4.51 9.53 -6.87
N LEU A 53 -5.73 9.44 -7.40
CA LEU A 53 -5.98 8.62 -8.58
C LEU A 53 -5.36 9.38 -9.76
N PRO A 54 -4.29 8.90 -10.42
CA PRO A 54 -3.96 9.44 -11.72
C PRO A 54 -4.99 8.91 -12.71
N ALA A 55 -5.84 9.80 -13.20
CA ALA A 55 -6.52 9.62 -14.46
C ALA A 55 -5.46 9.52 -15.59
N ILE A 56 -4.96 8.31 -15.85
CA ILE A 56 -4.16 7.99 -17.03
C ILE A 56 -4.82 6.80 -17.72
N ILE A 57 -5.88 7.09 -18.47
CA ILE A 57 -6.27 6.23 -19.60
C ILE A 57 -6.20 7.11 -20.84
N ARG A 58 -5.02 7.16 -21.44
CA ARG A 58 -4.85 7.48 -22.86
C ARG A 58 -3.84 6.53 -23.47
N ALA A 59 -4.38 5.55 -24.19
CA ALA A 59 -3.82 4.82 -25.32
C ALA A 59 -2.31 4.51 -25.28
N ALA A 60 -1.96 3.32 -24.79
CA ALA A 60 -0.69 2.69 -25.13
C ALA A 60 -0.79 2.09 -26.55
N ASN A 61 0.02 2.61 -27.48
CA ASN A 61 0.21 2.01 -28.80
C ASN A 61 0.98 0.68 -28.64
N THR A 62 0.44 -0.37 -29.24
CA THR A 62 0.98 -1.74 -29.23
C THR A 62 2.27 -1.84 -30.05
N PRO A 63 3.39 -2.37 -29.51
CA PRO A 63 4.45 -2.97 -30.32
C PRO A 63 4.22 -4.47 -30.46
N THR A 64 4.44 -4.99 -31.67
CA THR A 64 4.36 -6.41 -32.04
C THR A 64 5.32 -7.28 -31.20
N PRO A 65 4.91 -8.47 -30.72
CA PRO A 65 5.77 -9.31 -29.90
C PRO A 65 6.85 -10.00 -30.74
N THR A 66 8.10 -9.86 -30.30
CA THR A 66 9.22 -10.71 -30.77
C THR A 66 9.52 -11.72 -29.68
N GLN A 67 9.40 -13.01 -30.00
CA GLN A 67 9.67 -14.14 -29.12
C GLN A 67 11.18 -14.39 -29.00
N PRO A 68 11.74 -14.56 -27.79
CA PRO A 68 13.04 -15.20 -27.62
C PRO A 68 12.94 -16.59 -26.98
N ALA A 69 13.94 -17.41 -27.32
CA ALA A 69 14.02 -18.85 -27.16
C ALA A 69 14.20 -19.36 -25.71
N THR A 70 13.77 -20.60 -25.50
CA THR A 70 14.00 -21.42 -24.30
C THR A 70 15.48 -21.79 -24.12
N PRO A 71 16.06 -21.62 -22.91
CA PRO A 71 17.21 -22.41 -22.48
C PRO A 71 16.80 -23.39 -21.37
N THR A 72 17.11 -24.65 -21.59
CA THR A 72 17.12 -25.72 -20.58
C THR A 72 18.37 -25.60 -19.71
N ALA A 73 18.22 -25.44 -18.39
CA ALA A 73 19.27 -25.74 -17.42
C ALA A 73 18.70 -26.15 -16.06
N THR A 74 19.23 -27.27 -15.54
CA THR A 74 18.97 -27.91 -14.24
C THR A 74 19.51 -27.05 -13.07
N PRO A 75 18.89 -27.08 -11.86
CA PRO A 75 19.20 -26.11 -10.81
C PRO A 75 20.48 -26.47 -10.07
N THR A 76 21.36 -25.50 -9.86
CA THR A 76 22.43 -25.59 -8.86
C THR A 76 22.78 -24.20 -8.35
N SER A 77 22.71 -24.08 -7.01
CA SER A 77 23.28 -23.03 -6.15
C SER A 77 22.85 -21.57 -6.40
N THR A 78 22.25 -20.99 -5.36
CA THR A 78 22.13 -19.55 -5.11
C THR A 78 23.40 -18.81 -5.54
N PRO A 79 23.36 -17.95 -6.57
CA PRO A 79 24.44 -17.02 -6.82
C PRO A 79 24.32 -15.92 -5.76
N GLY A 80 25.07 -16.06 -4.67
CA GLY A 80 25.42 -14.89 -3.85
C GLY A 80 26.30 -13.99 -4.71
N VAL A 81 25.68 -13.10 -5.49
CA VAL A 81 26.39 -12.00 -6.14
C VAL A 81 26.84 -11.08 -5.00
N PRO A 82 28.15 -10.91 -4.77
CA PRO A 82 28.65 -10.04 -3.71
C PRO A 82 28.06 -8.64 -3.90
N PRO A 83 27.73 -7.92 -2.81
CA PRO A 83 27.32 -6.53 -2.94
C PRO A 83 28.40 -5.76 -3.71
N VAL A 84 28.00 -5.06 -4.77
CA VAL A 84 28.84 -4.03 -5.37
C VAL A 84 28.81 -2.89 -4.37
N ILE A 85 29.81 -2.89 -3.49
CA ILE A 85 30.05 -1.82 -2.54
C ILE A 85 30.81 -0.76 -3.33
N ASP A 86 30.10 0.17 -3.95
CA ASP A 86 30.64 1.52 -3.95
C ASP A 86 30.54 1.97 -2.48
N ASP A 87 31.68 2.07 -1.78
CA ASP A 87 31.73 2.55 -0.40
C ASP A 87 31.14 3.97 -0.26
N GLU A 88 30.78 4.64 -1.36
CA GLU A 88 30.12 5.93 -1.38
C GLU A 88 28.58 5.87 -1.30
N TYR A 89 27.91 4.77 -1.67
CA TYR A 89 26.44 4.71 -1.71
C TYR A 89 25.87 3.46 -1.03
N ILE A 90 24.75 3.61 -0.34
CA ILE A 90 23.94 2.49 0.16
C ILE A 90 22.48 2.66 -0.26
N VAL A 91 21.72 1.57 -0.22
CA VAL A 91 20.27 1.59 -0.44
C VAL A 91 19.58 0.92 0.75
N LEU A 92 18.64 1.63 1.34
CA LEU A 92 17.71 1.08 2.33
C LEU A 92 16.45 0.67 1.58
N GLY A 93 16.12 -0.62 1.54
CA GLY A 93 14.94 -1.15 0.85
C GLY A 93 13.97 -1.87 1.78
N TRP A 94 12.67 -1.77 1.54
CA TRP A 94 11.63 -2.43 2.34
C TRP A 94 10.32 -2.61 1.58
N ASN A 95 9.43 -3.46 2.10
CA ASN A 95 8.02 -3.48 1.74
C ASN A 95 7.23 -2.53 2.66
N ASP A 96 6.18 -1.87 2.19
CA ASP A 96 5.48 -0.81 2.95
C ASP A 96 4.50 -1.28 4.05
N LEU A 97 4.13 -2.56 4.08
CA LEU A 97 3.06 -3.09 4.95
C LEU A 97 3.51 -4.25 5.85
N GLY A 98 4.65 -4.85 5.54
CA GLY A 98 5.17 -6.07 6.15
C GLY A 98 4.52 -7.35 5.64
N MET A 99 3.33 -7.25 5.03
CA MET A 99 2.70 -8.32 4.26
C MET A 99 1.49 -7.81 3.47
N HIS A 100 1.38 -8.21 2.21
CA HIS A 100 0.12 -8.09 1.46
C HIS A 100 -0.67 -9.39 1.47
N CYS A 101 -2.00 -9.31 1.45
CA CYS A 101 -2.85 -10.49 1.26
C CYS A 101 -3.72 -10.35 0.01
N TYR A 102 -4.03 -11.47 -0.63
CA TYR A 102 -4.86 -11.48 -1.82
C TYR A 102 -5.70 -12.76 -1.92
N ASN A 103 -6.69 -12.77 -2.81
CA ASN A 103 -7.55 -13.92 -2.99
C ASN A 103 -6.81 -15.07 -3.67
N ARG A 104 -7.03 -16.29 -3.17
CA ARG A 104 -6.52 -17.51 -3.81
C ARG A 104 -7.19 -17.79 -5.16
N ASP A 105 -8.48 -17.48 -5.26
CA ASP A 105 -9.31 -17.72 -6.44
C ASP A 105 -10.26 -16.53 -6.62
N PHE A 106 -10.26 -15.95 -7.82
CA PHE A 106 -11.01 -14.74 -8.16
C PHE A 106 -12.36 -15.01 -8.82
N LYS A 107 -12.75 -16.28 -9.03
CA LYS A 107 -13.97 -16.64 -9.78
C LYS A 107 -15.29 -16.26 -9.09
N ASP A 108 -15.28 -16.14 -7.77
CA ASP A 108 -16.48 -15.95 -6.95
C ASP A 108 -16.45 -14.59 -6.23
N ILE A 109 -15.37 -14.31 -5.49
CA ILE A 109 -15.19 -13.07 -4.72
C ILE A 109 -13.77 -12.53 -4.85
N ALA A 110 -13.63 -11.21 -4.75
CA ALA A 110 -12.36 -10.52 -4.64
C ALA A 110 -12.39 -9.50 -3.49
N VAL A 111 -11.37 -9.57 -2.63
CA VAL A 111 -11.10 -8.62 -1.55
C VAL A 111 -9.88 -7.78 -1.92
N LEU A 112 -8.79 -8.43 -2.31
CA LEU A 112 -7.55 -7.78 -2.76
C LEU A 112 -6.93 -8.57 -3.92
N PRO A 113 -6.35 -7.88 -4.92
CA PRO A 113 -5.62 -8.50 -6.03
C PRO A 113 -4.21 -8.95 -5.60
N PRO A 114 -3.51 -9.77 -6.40
CA PRO A 114 -2.06 -9.92 -6.26
C PRO A 114 -1.41 -8.52 -6.28
N TYR A 115 -0.61 -8.22 -5.27
CA TYR A 115 -0.06 -6.88 -5.07
C TYR A 115 1.15 -6.94 -4.13
N ASN A 116 2.08 -6.01 -4.33
CA ASN A 116 3.10 -5.65 -3.36
C ASN A 116 3.60 -4.24 -3.68
N THR A 117 4.19 -3.59 -2.69
CA THR A 117 4.84 -2.29 -2.85
C THR A 117 6.24 -2.37 -2.27
N LEU A 118 7.23 -2.00 -3.09
CA LEU A 118 8.62 -1.86 -2.66
C LEU A 118 9.00 -0.39 -2.57
N TRP A 119 9.71 -0.02 -1.51
CA TRP A 119 10.28 1.30 -1.31
C TRP A 119 11.80 1.21 -1.18
N ALA A 120 12.48 2.26 -1.62
CA ALA A 120 13.92 2.39 -1.47
C ALA A 120 14.37 3.83 -1.20
N GLN A 121 15.30 4.03 -0.26
CA GLN A 121 16.05 5.28 -0.11
C GLN A 121 17.52 5.05 -0.45
N VAL A 122 18.00 5.74 -1.48
CA VAL A 122 19.43 5.75 -1.84
C VAL A 122 20.12 6.83 -1.02
N ILE A 123 21.16 6.44 -0.29
CA ILE A 123 21.94 7.34 0.54
C ILE A 123 23.35 7.42 0.00
N LYS A 124 23.78 8.63 -0.33
CA LYS A 124 25.19 8.96 -0.50
C LYS A 124 25.82 9.12 0.87
N ARG A 125 26.79 8.28 1.19
CA ARG A 125 27.53 8.31 2.44
C ARG A 125 28.31 9.62 2.58
N GLY A 126 28.34 10.16 3.79
CA GLY A 126 28.98 11.44 4.09
C GLY A 126 28.76 11.86 5.54
N ASP A 127 29.27 13.04 5.90
CA ASP A 127 29.03 13.67 7.20
C ASP A 127 28.61 15.14 6.99
N PRO A 128 27.31 15.43 6.81
CA PRO A 128 26.17 14.51 6.90
C PRO A 128 25.96 13.65 5.62
N PRO A 129 25.33 12.46 5.75
CA PRO A 129 24.85 11.68 4.61
C PRO A 129 23.77 12.43 3.84
N GLN A 130 23.55 12.07 2.57
CA GLN A 130 22.56 12.71 1.70
C GLN A 130 21.63 11.69 1.05
N ILE A 131 20.32 11.95 1.08
CA ILE A 131 19.34 11.19 0.32
C ILE A 131 19.43 11.62 -1.15
N ILE A 132 19.51 10.64 -2.06
CA ILE A 132 19.68 10.87 -3.50
C ILE A 132 18.49 10.29 -4.26
N THR A 133 17.89 11.10 -5.13
CA THR A 133 16.77 10.70 -6.00
C THR A 133 16.94 11.15 -7.47
N ASP A 134 17.77 12.17 -7.73
CA ASP A 134 17.79 12.84 -9.04
C ASP A 134 18.88 12.35 -10.02
N THR A 135 19.91 11.69 -9.50
CA THR A 135 21.13 11.32 -10.27
C THR A 135 21.33 9.82 -10.44
N VAL A 136 20.36 9.03 -9.98
CA VAL A 136 20.42 7.56 -9.99
C VAL A 136 19.10 7.00 -10.50
N THR A 137 19.14 5.82 -11.09
CA THR A 137 17.95 4.98 -11.31
C THR A 137 17.96 3.86 -10.29
N VAL A 138 16.78 3.38 -9.93
CA VAL A 138 16.63 2.23 -9.04
C VAL A 138 15.74 1.21 -9.73
N ASP A 139 16.28 0.02 -9.96
CA ASP A 139 15.57 -1.09 -10.56
C ASP A 139 15.25 -2.15 -9.50
N TYR A 140 14.10 -2.80 -9.63
CA TYR A 140 13.75 -3.99 -8.86
C TYR A 140 13.54 -5.19 -9.78
N SER A 141 13.78 -6.39 -9.26
CA SER A 141 13.40 -7.64 -9.91
C SER A 141 13.19 -8.75 -8.90
N PHE A 142 12.40 -9.77 -9.26
CA PHE A 142 12.21 -10.98 -8.48
C PHE A 142 12.86 -12.18 -9.18
N PRO A 143 14.10 -12.57 -8.83
CA PRO A 143 14.85 -13.58 -9.59
C PRO A 143 14.21 -14.96 -9.64
N ASP A 144 13.43 -15.34 -8.61
CA ASP A 144 12.72 -16.62 -8.52
C ASP A 144 11.19 -16.42 -8.48
N ASN A 145 10.68 -15.30 -8.96
CA ASN A 145 9.25 -15.06 -9.12
C ASN A 145 9.02 -14.11 -10.31
N THR A 146 9.40 -14.56 -11.50
CA THR A 146 9.48 -13.73 -12.70
C THR A 146 8.16 -13.58 -13.44
N TYR A 147 7.15 -14.38 -13.09
CA TYR A 147 5.80 -14.33 -13.66
C TYR A 147 4.74 -14.68 -12.61
N SER A 148 3.51 -14.23 -12.84
CA SER A 148 2.39 -14.40 -11.92
C SER A 148 1.09 -14.89 -12.59
N VAL A 149 0.91 -14.67 -13.91
CA VAL A 149 -0.30 -15.09 -14.66
C VAL A 149 -0.58 -16.59 -14.66
N GLY A 150 0.43 -17.43 -14.41
CA GLY A 150 0.27 -18.88 -14.28
C GLY A 150 0.09 -19.37 -12.85
N LYS A 151 0.12 -18.46 -11.86
CA LYS A 151 0.10 -18.76 -10.42
C LYS A 151 -1.17 -18.26 -9.73
N SER A 152 -1.97 -17.44 -10.44
CA SER A 152 -3.27 -16.94 -10.01
C SER A 152 -4.18 -16.77 -11.22
N ASN A 153 -5.48 -16.95 -11.04
CA ASN A 153 -6.49 -16.70 -12.07
C ASN A 153 -6.96 -15.22 -12.10
N PHE A 154 -6.27 -14.31 -11.42
CA PHE A 154 -6.63 -12.88 -11.34
C PHE A 154 -6.89 -12.25 -12.72
N TRP A 155 -6.00 -12.46 -13.69
CA TRP A 155 -6.11 -11.90 -15.05
C TRP A 155 -7.28 -12.49 -15.87
N ASP A 156 -7.89 -13.61 -15.44
CA ASP A 156 -9.11 -14.11 -16.09
C ASP A 156 -10.34 -13.26 -15.70
N PHE A 157 -10.24 -12.47 -14.62
CA PHE A 157 -11.36 -11.75 -14.00
C PHE A 157 -11.11 -10.25 -13.79
N ASP A 158 -9.96 -9.71 -14.20
CA ASP A 158 -9.58 -8.31 -13.99
C ASP A 158 -10.56 -7.31 -14.63
N VAL A 159 -11.06 -7.58 -15.83
CA VAL A 159 -12.07 -6.75 -16.51
C VAL A 159 -13.38 -6.75 -15.71
N GLN A 160 -13.79 -7.90 -15.18
CA GLN A 160 -15.05 -8.03 -14.44
C GLN A 160 -14.96 -7.39 -13.06
N LEU A 161 -13.82 -7.54 -12.39
CA LEU A 161 -13.60 -7.08 -11.01
C LEU A 161 -13.15 -5.62 -10.93
N PHE A 162 -12.27 -5.20 -11.83
CA PHE A 162 -11.58 -3.90 -11.78
C PHE A 162 -11.83 -3.04 -13.02
N GLY A 163 -12.53 -3.55 -14.05
CA GLY A 163 -12.86 -2.78 -15.25
C GLY A 163 -11.66 -2.52 -16.17
N VAL A 164 -10.56 -3.24 -15.98
CA VAL A 164 -9.30 -3.07 -16.72
C VAL A 164 -8.84 -4.40 -17.29
N ASP A 165 -8.40 -4.40 -18.55
CA ASP A 165 -7.80 -5.54 -19.23
C ASP A 165 -6.27 -5.39 -19.09
N LEU A 166 -5.69 -6.09 -18.12
CA LEU A 166 -4.27 -5.98 -17.80
C LEU A 166 -3.45 -6.91 -18.68
N PRO A 167 -2.29 -6.46 -19.19
CA PRO A 167 -1.34 -7.38 -19.77
C PRO A 167 -0.92 -8.48 -18.77
N PRO A 168 -0.60 -9.70 -19.24
CA PRO A 168 -0.09 -10.75 -18.38
C PRO A 168 1.10 -10.28 -17.53
N ASN A 169 1.09 -10.62 -16.23
CA ASN A 169 2.13 -10.27 -15.25
C ASN A 169 2.27 -8.76 -14.96
N VAL A 170 1.29 -7.94 -15.34
CA VAL A 170 1.22 -6.51 -15.00
C VAL A 170 0.11 -6.30 -13.98
N GLY A 171 0.42 -5.55 -12.92
CA GLY A 171 -0.53 -5.20 -11.86
C GLY A 171 -1.31 -3.93 -12.17
N LEU A 172 -2.25 -3.58 -11.28
CA LEU A 172 -3.21 -2.47 -11.46
C LEU A 172 -2.56 -1.09 -11.64
N THR A 173 -1.33 -0.92 -11.19
CA THR A 173 -0.55 0.32 -11.28
C THR A 173 0.38 0.36 -12.50
N GLY A 174 0.40 -0.71 -13.31
CA GLY A 174 1.27 -0.84 -14.48
C GLY A 174 2.64 -1.47 -14.20
N ASN A 175 2.97 -1.77 -12.95
CA ASN A 175 4.22 -2.44 -12.58
C ASN A 175 4.15 -3.96 -12.84
N GLY A 176 5.29 -4.54 -13.23
CA GLY A 176 5.44 -5.98 -13.48
C GLY A 176 6.27 -6.68 -12.39
N MET A 177 6.81 -7.87 -12.70
CA MET A 177 7.69 -8.62 -11.80
C MET A 177 9.14 -8.11 -11.76
N ALA A 178 9.44 -7.10 -12.57
CA ALA A 178 10.69 -6.34 -12.58
C ALA A 178 10.44 -4.99 -13.26
N GLY A 179 11.24 -3.98 -12.95
CA GLY A 179 11.16 -2.68 -13.61
C GLY A 179 11.92 -1.59 -12.86
N GLU A 180 11.88 -0.39 -13.42
CA GLU A 180 12.40 0.82 -12.78
C GLU A 180 11.39 1.31 -11.72
N MET A 181 11.89 1.66 -10.53
CA MET A 181 11.09 2.27 -9.46
C MET A 181 10.88 3.75 -9.74
N GLU A 182 9.69 4.27 -9.44
CA GLU A 182 9.36 5.68 -9.61
C GLU A 182 10.04 6.54 -8.53
N ALA A 183 10.71 7.63 -8.93
CA ALA A 183 11.24 8.61 -7.98
C ALA A 183 10.11 9.45 -7.34
N LYS A 184 9.99 9.39 -6.02
CA LYS A 184 8.96 10.08 -5.20
C LYS A 184 9.54 11.24 -4.37
N GLY A 185 10.53 11.94 -4.91
CA GLY A 185 11.19 13.10 -4.27
C GLY A 185 12.16 12.72 -3.13
N THR A 186 11.71 11.95 -2.14
CA THR A 186 12.51 11.54 -0.95
C THR A 186 12.90 10.06 -0.96
N HIS A 187 12.36 9.28 -1.88
CA HIS A 187 12.53 7.83 -2.00
C HIS A 187 12.17 7.39 -3.43
N PHE A 188 12.33 6.10 -3.71
CA PHE A 188 11.82 5.43 -4.90
C PHE A 188 10.74 4.42 -4.49
N ALA A 189 9.73 4.21 -5.34
CA ALA A 189 8.66 3.27 -5.08
C ALA A 189 8.26 2.47 -6.33
N ALA A 190 7.97 1.19 -6.15
CA ALA A 190 7.28 0.36 -7.12
C ALA A 190 6.01 -0.19 -6.46
N GLU A 191 4.89 0.48 -6.71
CA GLU A 191 3.58 0.12 -6.15
C GLU A 191 2.86 -0.85 -7.09
N GLY A 192 2.11 -1.81 -6.55
CA GLY A 192 1.22 -2.68 -7.32
C GLY A 192 1.90 -3.70 -8.21
N ILE A 193 3.04 -4.22 -7.74
CA ILE A 193 3.69 -5.40 -8.30
C ILE A 193 2.73 -6.60 -8.12
N PRO A 194 2.34 -7.34 -9.17
CA PRO A 194 1.37 -8.43 -9.07
C PRO A 194 2.00 -9.73 -8.52
N LEU A 195 2.58 -9.64 -7.33
CA LEU A 195 3.34 -10.68 -6.67
C LEU A 195 2.40 -11.76 -6.09
N THR A 196 2.85 -13.01 -6.15
CA THR A 196 2.19 -14.17 -5.53
C THR A 196 3.17 -14.87 -4.60
N GLU A 197 2.69 -15.67 -3.65
CA GLU A 197 3.53 -16.44 -2.72
C GLU A 197 4.18 -17.67 -3.36
N PHE A 198 4.03 -17.87 -4.67
CA PHE A 198 4.54 -19.05 -5.36
C PHE A 198 5.77 -18.65 -6.19
N SER A 199 6.92 -19.26 -5.90
CA SER A 199 8.14 -19.04 -6.68
C SER A 199 8.08 -19.75 -8.03
N ASP A 200 8.96 -19.39 -8.95
CA ASP A 200 9.14 -20.10 -10.22
C ASP A 200 9.71 -21.50 -9.98
N SER A 201 10.61 -21.63 -9.00
CA SER A 201 11.20 -22.89 -8.57
C SER A 201 10.21 -23.84 -7.89
N ASN A 202 9.13 -23.31 -7.30
CA ASN A 202 8.12 -24.10 -6.60
C ASN A 202 6.71 -23.47 -6.72
N PRO A 203 6.08 -23.53 -7.91
CA PRO A 203 4.84 -22.82 -8.19
C PRO A 203 3.61 -23.40 -7.47
N THR A 204 3.78 -24.50 -6.72
CA THR A 204 2.69 -25.22 -6.06
C THR A 204 2.74 -25.18 -4.54
N GLN A 205 3.86 -24.78 -3.96
CA GLN A 205 4.02 -24.64 -2.52
C GLN A 205 4.16 -23.17 -2.17
N ALA A 206 3.31 -22.71 -1.27
CA ALA A 206 3.36 -21.34 -0.77
C ALA A 206 4.71 -21.08 -0.06
N ASP A 207 5.37 -20.00 -0.48
CA ASP A 207 6.49 -19.35 0.16
C ASP A 207 6.15 -17.86 0.33
N PRO A 208 5.57 -17.45 1.46
CA PRO A 208 5.05 -16.09 1.59
C PRO A 208 6.10 -14.97 1.58
N TYR A 209 7.39 -15.28 1.64
CA TYR A 209 8.47 -14.31 1.89
C TYR A 209 9.37 -14.12 0.68
N GLN A 210 8.79 -13.66 -0.43
CA GLN A 210 9.50 -13.51 -1.70
C GLN A 210 10.66 -12.52 -1.60
N LEU A 211 11.71 -12.73 -2.38
CA LEU A 211 12.92 -11.89 -2.36
C LEU A 211 13.01 -11.08 -3.65
N ALA A 212 13.10 -9.77 -3.51
CA ALA A 212 13.39 -8.82 -4.57
C ALA A 212 14.87 -8.41 -4.50
N GLU A 213 15.50 -8.28 -5.65
CA GLU A 213 16.76 -7.55 -5.78
C GLU A 213 16.44 -6.10 -6.13
N VAL A 214 16.98 -5.16 -5.35
CA VAL A 214 16.95 -3.73 -5.63
C VAL A 214 18.36 -3.29 -6.03
N VAL A 215 18.50 -2.67 -7.20
CA VAL A 215 19.78 -2.28 -7.79
C VAL A 215 19.77 -0.78 -8.07
N VAL A 216 20.78 -0.07 -7.57
CA VAL A 216 20.96 1.36 -7.82
C VAL A 216 22.01 1.55 -8.91
N THR A 217 21.66 2.29 -9.95
CA THR A 217 22.53 2.58 -11.08
C THR A 217 22.78 4.10 -11.18
N GLY A 218 24.05 4.48 -11.21
CA GLY A 218 24.49 5.86 -11.38
C GLY A 218 24.74 6.27 -12.83
N PRO A 219 25.23 7.50 -13.05
CA PRO A 219 25.58 7.99 -14.38
C PRO A 219 26.57 7.06 -15.10
N GLY A 220 26.31 6.80 -16.38
CA GLY A 220 27.15 5.90 -17.19
C GLY A 220 26.85 4.41 -16.99
N GLY A 221 25.78 4.05 -16.28
CA GLY A 221 25.34 2.65 -16.13
C GLY A 221 26.13 1.88 -15.07
N ILE A 222 26.76 2.58 -14.14
CA ILE A 222 27.57 1.98 -13.07
C ILE A 222 26.63 1.59 -11.93
N GLN A 223 26.64 0.33 -11.52
CA GLN A 223 25.94 -0.10 -10.32
C GLN A 223 26.64 0.49 -9.08
N LEU A 224 25.92 1.29 -8.29
CA LEU A 224 26.42 1.96 -7.10
C LEU A 224 26.13 1.16 -5.83
N ALA A 225 24.94 0.56 -5.75
CA ALA A 225 24.53 -0.21 -4.58
C ALA A 225 23.55 -1.31 -4.98
N ARG A 226 23.37 -2.31 -4.10
CA ARG A 226 22.30 -3.30 -4.20
C ARG A 226 21.83 -3.72 -2.82
N SER A 227 20.59 -4.20 -2.74
CA SER A 227 20.04 -4.83 -1.54
C SER A 227 19.07 -5.94 -1.91
N THR A 228 19.05 -6.99 -1.10
CA THR A 228 17.99 -8.02 -1.15
C THR A 228 16.87 -7.64 -0.18
N VAL A 229 15.69 -7.37 -0.72
CA VAL A 229 14.52 -6.92 0.04
C VAL A 229 13.47 -8.01 0.07
N VAL A 230 12.90 -8.28 1.24
CA VAL A 230 11.77 -9.19 1.37
C VAL A 230 10.47 -8.48 0.99
N ALA A 231 9.64 -9.13 0.18
CA ALA A 231 8.32 -8.67 -0.24
C ALA A 231 7.27 -9.72 0.14
N PRO A 232 6.71 -9.66 1.36
CA PRO A 232 5.83 -10.71 1.82
C PRO A 232 4.43 -10.61 1.22
N VAL A 233 3.88 -11.75 0.79
CA VAL A 233 2.55 -11.86 0.18
C VAL A 233 1.92 -13.21 0.52
N SER A 234 0.60 -13.30 0.70
CA SER A 234 -0.05 -14.57 1.05
C SER A 234 -1.53 -14.63 0.68
N THR A 235 -2.00 -15.82 0.31
CA THR A 235 -3.43 -16.15 0.22
C THR A 235 -4.01 -16.76 1.49
N GLU A 236 -3.23 -16.85 2.58
CA GLU A 236 -3.70 -17.46 3.83
C GLU A 236 -4.82 -16.62 4.47
N MET A 237 -6.05 -17.10 4.27
CA MET A 237 -7.26 -16.61 4.90
C MET A 237 -8.15 -17.82 5.19
N HIS A 238 -8.65 -17.93 6.41
CA HIS A 238 -9.37 -19.12 6.88
C HIS A 238 -10.87 -18.88 7.05
N CYS A 239 -11.50 -18.28 6.04
CA CYS A 239 -12.96 -18.14 6.00
C CYS A 239 -13.65 -19.53 6.10
N ASP A 240 -12.98 -20.60 5.66
CA ASP A 240 -13.42 -21.98 5.73
C ASP A 240 -13.66 -22.49 7.15
N ASN A 241 -13.02 -21.89 8.16
CA ASN A 241 -13.25 -22.25 9.57
C ASN A 241 -14.72 -22.09 9.98
N CYS A 242 -15.45 -21.15 9.37
CA CYS A 242 -16.86 -20.88 9.65
C CYS A 242 -17.78 -21.00 8.43
N HIS A 243 -17.29 -20.68 7.23
CA HIS A 243 -18.08 -20.61 5.99
C HIS A 243 -17.96 -21.85 5.09
N LYS A 244 -17.35 -22.94 5.56
CA LYS A 244 -17.45 -24.25 4.89
C LYS A 244 -18.89 -24.74 4.78
N ASP A 245 -19.13 -25.72 3.92
CA ASP A 245 -20.44 -26.34 3.76
C ASP A 245 -21.02 -26.83 5.10
N GLY A 246 -22.22 -26.35 5.43
CA GLY A 246 -22.90 -26.66 6.68
C GLY A 246 -22.30 -25.96 7.91
N GLY A 247 -21.30 -25.10 7.76
CA GLY A 247 -20.81 -24.21 8.82
C GLY A 247 -21.85 -23.15 9.21
N VAL A 248 -22.69 -22.75 8.25
CA VAL A 248 -23.90 -21.96 8.49
C VAL A 248 -25.12 -22.79 8.12
N GLU A 249 -26.13 -22.80 9.00
CA GLU A 249 -27.32 -23.62 8.82
C GLU A 249 -28.05 -23.30 7.51
N GLY A 250 -28.29 -24.36 6.73
CA GLY A 250 -29.02 -24.27 5.45
C GLY A 250 -28.18 -23.80 4.25
N ILE A 251 -26.86 -23.65 4.39
CA ILE A 251 -25.97 -23.20 3.30
C ILE A 251 -24.91 -24.27 3.01
N ARG A 252 -24.96 -24.82 1.78
CA ARG A 252 -24.07 -25.88 1.26
C ARG A 252 -23.94 -25.76 -0.26
N THR A 253 -23.10 -24.86 -0.74
CA THR A 253 -22.89 -24.62 -2.17
C THR A 253 -21.74 -25.43 -2.76
N GLY A 254 -20.88 -26.00 -1.92
CA GLY A 254 -19.65 -26.68 -2.33
C GLY A 254 -18.41 -25.77 -2.36
N SER A 255 -18.55 -24.46 -2.10
CA SER A 255 -17.46 -23.49 -2.02
C SER A 255 -17.66 -22.53 -0.84
N VAL A 256 -16.57 -22.14 -0.20
CA VAL A 256 -16.57 -21.19 0.92
C VAL A 256 -17.00 -19.81 0.46
N GLU A 257 -16.50 -19.36 -0.68
CA GLU A 257 -16.79 -18.08 -1.31
C GLU A 257 -18.27 -17.98 -1.68
N GLN A 258 -18.82 -19.05 -2.28
CA GLN A 258 -20.23 -19.12 -2.63
C GLN A 258 -21.13 -19.19 -1.39
N ASN A 259 -20.71 -19.89 -0.33
CA ASN A 259 -21.44 -19.88 0.94
C ASN A 259 -21.48 -18.49 1.57
N ILE A 260 -20.40 -17.71 1.47
CA ILE A 260 -20.36 -16.31 1.91
C ILE A 260 -21.36 -15.48 1.13
N LEU A 261 -21.39 -15.59 -0.20
CA LEU A 261 -22.29 -14.82 -1.05
C LEU A 261 -23.77 -15.19 -0.82
N VAL A 262 -24.11 -16.47 -0.71
CA VAL A 262 -25.48 -16.90 -0.35
C VAL A 262 -25.91 -16.35 1.00
N LEU A 263 -25.01 -16.36 1.99
CA LEU A 263 -25.32 -15.78 3.30
C LEU A 263 -25.50 -14.26 3.20
N HIS A 264 -24.65 -13.58 2.44
CA HIS A 264 -24.74 -12.15 2.24
C HIS A 264 -26.06 -11.76 1.57
N ASP A 265 -26.46 -12.48 0.52
CA ASP A 265 -27.76 -12.32 -0.15
C ASP A 265 -28.91 -12.54 0.82
N LYS A 266 -28.89 -13.65 1.57
CA LYS A 266 -29.94 -13.99 2.54
C LYS A 266 -30.15 -12.91 3.61
N GLU A 267 -29.08 -12.26 4.03
CA GLU A 267 -29.13 -11.28 5.12
C GLU A 267 -29.32 -9.84 4.65
N ASN A 268 -28.90 -9.49 3.43
CA ASN A 268 -28.78 -8.08 3.02
C ASN A 268 -29.32 -7.76 1.62
N ALA A 269 -29.87 -8.72 0.85
CA ALA A 269 -30.33 -8.46 -0.52
C ALA A 269 -31.35 -7.31 -0.61
N ASP A 270 -32.23 -7.18 0.38
CA ASP A 270 -33.23 -6.09 0.46
C ASP A 270 -32.58 -4.71 0.75
N GLU A 271 -31.32 -4.68 1.16
CA GLU A 271 -30.55 -3.49 1.51
C GLU A 271 -29.51 -3.11 0.43
N TYR A 272 -29.49 -3.82 -0.71
CA TYR A 272 -28.52 -3.53 -1.76
C TYR A 272 -28.68 -2.12 -2.33
N PRO A 273 -27.57 -1.39 -2.53
CA PRO A 273 -27.63 -0.02 -3.00
C PRO A 273 -28.19 0.06 -4.43
N ASN A 274 -28.76 1.21 -4.76
CA ASN A 274 -29.23 1.50 -6.12
C ASN A 274 -28.11 1.23 -7.15
N GLY A 275 -28.46 0.52 -8.22
CA GLY A 275 -27.50 0.09 -9.24
C GLY A 275 -26.93 -1.33 -9.03
N HIS A 276 -27.07 -1.91 -7.83
CA HIS A 276 -26.63 -3.27 -7.51
C HIS A 276 -27.83 -4.20 -7.33
N THR A 277 -28.56 -4.44 -8.43
CA THR A 277 -29.78 -5.29 -8.41
C THR A 277 -29.47 -6.76 -8.61
N GLY A 278 -30.22 -7.62 -7.92
CA GLY A 278 -30.07 -9.07 -8.03
C GLY A 278 -29.04 -9.62 -7.04
N ASN A 279 -29.18 -10.91 -6.75
CA ASN A 279 -28.33 -11.64 -5.82
C ASN A 279 -26.88 -11.64 -6.30
N LEU A 280 -25.94 -11.48 -5.37
CA LEU A 280 -24.51 -11.51 -5.62
C LEU A 280 -24.09 -12.85 -6.23
N MET A 281 -24.71 -13.96 -5.79
CA MET A 281 -24.46 -15.28 -6.38
C MET A 281 -24.69 -15.36 -7.89
N ASP A 282 -25.60 -14.56 -8.43
CA ASP A 282 -25.93 -14.54 -9.86
C ASP A 282 -25.08 -13.52 -10.63
N ARG A 283 -24.32 -12.67 -9.92
CA ARG A 283 -23.49 -11.58 -10.47
C ARG A 283 -21.99 -11.81 -10.35
N ARG A 284 -21.56 -13.01 -9.92
CA ARG A 284 -20.16 -13.34 -9.72
C ARG A 284 -19.30 -13.14 -10.99
N PRO A 285 -18.01 -12.79 -10.82
CA PRO A 285 -17.32 -12.57 -9.56
C PRO A 285 -17.65 -11.21 -8.92
N ILE A 286 -17.60 -11.12 -7.59
CA ILE A 286 -17.91 -9.90 -6.85
C ILE A 286 -16.66 -9.28 -6.25
N LEU A 287 -16.32 -8.05 -6.66
CA LEU A 287 -15.38 -7.23 -5.91
C LEU A 287 -16.10 -6.66 -4.70
N CYS A 288 -15.71 -7.03 -3.47
CA CYS A 288 -16.37 -6.51 -2.26
C CYS A 288 -16.36 -4.97 -2.21
N ALA A 289 -15.31 -4.37 -2.79
CA ALA A 289 -15.15 -2.94 -2.88
C ALA A 289 -16.04 -2.24 -3.92
N GLU A 290 -16.84 -2.97 -4.71
CA GLU A 290 -17.87 -2.38 -5.58
C GLU A 290 -18.92 -1.60 -4.77
N CYS A 291 -19.24 -2.11 -3.56
CA CYS A 291 -20.18 -1.49 -2.63
C CYS A 291 -19.48 -0.90 -1.40
N HIS A 292 -18.52 -1.63 -0.83
CA HIS A 292 -17.87 -1.25 0.43
C HIS A 292 -16.60 -0.45 0.18
N ALA A 293 -16.55 0.81 0.64
CA ALA A 293 -15.35 1.63 0.50
C ALA A 293 -14.09 0.92 1.05
N SER A 294 -12.97 1.04 0.33
CA SER A 294 -11.69 0.41 0.68
C SER A 294 -10.52 1.31 0.33
N ASN A 295 -9.87 1.87 1.36
CA ASN A 295 -8.68 2.70 1.19
C ASN A 295 -7.49 1.91 0.64
N ALA A 296 -7.40 0.59 0.89
CA ALA A 296 -6.37 -0.27 0.32
C ALA A 296 -6.43 -0.34 -1.21
N LEU A 297 -7.63 -0.18 -1.79
CA LEU A 297 -7.85 -0.18 -3.24
C LEU A 297 -8.11 1.22 -3.81
N GLY A 298 -8.10 2.26 -2.97
CA GLY A 298 -8.57 3.60 -3.37
C GLY A 298 -10.04 3.61 -3.82
N ALA A 299 -10.82 2.59 -3.46
CA ALA A 299 -12.19 2.44 -3.91
C ALA A 299 -13.15 3.24 -3.00
N PRO A 300 -13.90 4.21 -3.54
CA PRO A 300 -14.78 5.07 -2.74
C PRO A 300 -16.01 4.33 -2.18
N GLY A 301 -16.37 3.19 -2.78
CA GLY A 301 -17.58 2.44 -2.46
C GLY A 301 -18.86 3.25 -2.72
N VAL A 302 -19.97 2.78 -2.17
CA VAL A 302 -21.28 3.44 -2.26
C VAL A 302 -21.57 4.23 -0.99
N GLN A 303 -22.04 5.47 -1.15
CA GLN A 303 -22.41 6.33 -0.03
C GLN A 303 -23.49 5.67 0.85
N GLY A 304 -23.28 5.70 2.18
CA GLY A 304 -24.21 5.12 3.16
C GLY A 304 -23.94 3.65 3.47
N ILE A 305 -23.17 2.95 2.64
CA ILE A 305 -22.69 1.60 2.92
C ILE A 305 -21.45 1.67 3.83
N PRO A 306 -21.34 0.85 4.90
CA PRO A 306 -20.13 0.81 5.71
C PRO A 306 -18.90 0.47 4.86
N ASN A 307 -17.76 1.10 5.15
CA ASN A 307 -16.48 0.67 4.57
C ASN A 307 -16.19 -0.80 4.89
N LEU A 308 -15.35 -1.45 4.07
CA LEU A 308 -15.16 -2.90 4.13
C LEU A 308 -14.64 -3.37 5.49
N SER A 309 -13.70 -2.63 6.09
CA SER A 309 -13.19 -2.92 7.43
C SER A 309 -14.33 -2.91 8.45
N LYS A 310 -15.15 -1.86 8.48
CA LYS A 310 -16.29 -1.77 9.39
C LYS A 310 -17.30 -2.90 9.15
N ALA A 311 -17.63 -3.21 7.91
CA ALA A 311 -18.59 -4.27 7.57
C ALA A 311 -18.10 -5.63 8.08
N MET A 312 -16.85 -5.98 7.77
CA MET A 312 -16.25 -7.26 8.17
C MET A 312 -16.09 -7.36 9.69
N HIS A 313 -15.42 -6.40 10.32
CA HIS A 313 -15.12 -6.47 11.75
C HIS A 313 -16.39 -6.43 12.61
N LYS A 314 -17.38 -5.59 12.26
CA LYS A 314 -18.66 -5.54 12.99
C LYS A 314 -19.47 -6.84 12.84
N LYS A 315 -19.42 -7.50 11.68
CA LYS A 315 -20.18 -8.74 11.46
C LYS A 315 -19.60 -9.94 12.23
N HIS A 316 -18.29 -9.93 12.46
CA HIS A 316 -17.54 -11.00 13.13
C HIS A 316 -17.29 -10.74 14.62
N ALA A 317 -17.49 -9.49 15.08
CA ALA A 317 -17.55 -9.13 16.49
C ALA A 317 -18.47 -10.08 17.29
N GLY A 318 -17.95 -10.61 18.41
CA GLY A 318 -18.64 -11.60 19.25
C GLY A 318 -18.73 -13.03 18.68
N LYS A 319 -18.29 -13.27 17.44
CA LYS A 319 -18.21 -14.61 16.82
C LYS A 319 -16.79 -15.13 16.74
N VAL A 320 -15.85 -14.23 16.49
CA VAL A 320 -14.41 -14.50 16.48
C VAL A 320 -13.81 -13.95 17.77
N GLN A 321 -12.87 -14.69 18.36
CA GLN A 321 -12.20 -14.28 19.58
C GLN A 321 -11.30 -13.06 19.33
N ASN A 322 -11.20 -12.16 20.30
CA ASN A 322 -10.28 -11.03 20.25
C ASN A 322 -8.88 -11.49 20.69
N THR A 323 -8.24 -12.32 19.88
CA THR A 323 -6.83 -12.77 20.04
C THR A 323 -6.14 -12.73 18.69
N THR A 324 -4.81 -12.87 18.67
CA THR A 324 -4.03 -12.99 17.44
C THR A 324 -4.51 -14.15 16.57
N GLU A 325 -4.82 -15.32 17.17
CA GLU A 325 -5.39 -16.47 16.46
C GLU A 325 -6.77 -16.17 15.89
N GLY A 326 -7.57 -15.34 16.59
CA GLY A 326 -8.83 -14.81 16.09
C GLY A 326 -8.65 -13.98 14.82
N CYS A 327 -7.72 -13.02 14.84
CA CYS A 327 -7.38 -12.18 13.69
C CYS A 327 -6.88 -13.02 12.50
N TYR A 328 -6.12 -14.08 12.78
CA TYR A 328 -5.61 -15.02 11.78
C TYR A 328 -6.68 -15.88 11.07
N ASN A 329 -7.95 -15.80 11.48
CA ASN A 329 -9.01 -16.38 10.64
C ASN A 329 -9.22 -15.60 9.33
N CYS A 330 -8.83 -14.33 9.28
CA CYS A 330 -9.09 -13.45 8.13
C CYS A 330 -7.82 -12.77 7.60
N HIS A 331 -6.80 -12.59 8.43
CA HIS A 331 -5.51 -12.01 8.05
C HIS A 331 -4.43 -13.10 8.01
N PRO A 332 -3.39 -12.98 7.16
CA PRO A 332 -2.40 -14.05 7.03
C PRO A 332 -1.72 -14.46 8.34
N GLY A 333 -1.75 -15.75 8.60
CA GLY A 333 -1.38 -16.45 9.82
C GLY A 333 -2.38 -17.59 10.04
N PRO A 334 -2.10 -18.63 10.84
CA PRO A 334 -0.99 -18.88 11.76
C PRO A 334 0.30 -19.43 11.12
N THR A 335 0.30 -19.78 9.83
CA THR A 335 1.48 -20.32 9.14
C THR A 335 2.36 -19.20 8.59
N THR A 336 1.76 -18.26 7.87
CA THR A 336 2.48 -17.16 7.22
C THR A 336 3.05 -16.18 8.23
N LYS A 337 2.44 -16.01 9.41
CA LYS A 337 2.87 -15.04 10.45
C LYS A 337 2.98 -13.61 9.93
N CYS A 338 1.84 -12.97 9.59
CA CYS A 338 1.83 -11.54 9.26
C CYS A 338 2.48 -10.71 10.37
N LEU A 339 2.06 -10.90 11.63
CA LEU A 339 2.72 -10.35 12.80
C LEU A 339 3.88 -11.27 13.22
N ARG A 340 5.09 -10.73 13.14
CA ARG A 340 6.34 -11.46 13.39
C ARG A 340 7.48 -10.59 13.93
N ASP A 341 7.18 -9.34 14.26
CA ASP A 341 8.12 -8.34 14.76
C ASP A 341 8.68 -8.61 16.17
N VAL A 342 9.61 -7.75 16.60
CA VAL A 342 10.22 -7.78 17.93
C VAL A 342 9.18 -7.66 19.05
N MET A 343 8.13 -6.85 18.89
CA MET A 343 7.07 -6.71 19.91
C MET A 343 6.34 -8.04 20.12
N SER A 344 6.06 -8.76 19.05
CA SER A 344 5.42 -10.08 19.15
C SER A 344 6.36 -11.15 19.68
N SER A 345 7.57 -11.22 19.13
CA SER A 345 8.52 -12.30 19.40
C SER A 345 9.22 -12.20 20.76
N GLU A 346 9.53 -10.98 21.23
CA GLU A 346 10.25 -10.76 22.49
C GLU A 346 9.34 -10.28 23.63
N PHE A 347 8.24 -9.60 23.32
CA PHE A 347 7.33 -9.00 24.32
C PHE A 347 5.94 -9.65 24.35
N ASN A 348 5.71 -10.70 23.55
CA ASN A 348 4.45 -11.45 23.51
C ASN A 348 3.23 -10.56 23.23
N MET A 349 3.42 -9.50 22.43
CA MET A 349 2.33 -8.65 21.95
C MET A 349 1.63 -9.30 20.76
N GLY A 350 0.31 -9.18 20.73
CA GLY A 350 -0.56 -9.62 19.66
C GLY A 350 -1.25 -8.47 18.95
N CYS A 351 -2.07 -8.80 17.96
CA CYS A 351 -2.81 -7.82 17.15
C CYS A 351 -3.66 -6.88 18.03
N THR A 352 -4.30 -7.44 19.06
CA THR A 352 -5.23 -6.73 19.94
C THR A 352 -4.56 -5.76 20.90
N ASP A 353 -3.26 -5.91 21.17
CA ASP A 353 -2.52 -4.98 22.04
C ASP A 353 -2.33 -3.60 21.39
N CYS A 354 -2.30 -3.58 20.05
CA CYS A 354 -2.20 -2.34 19.26
C CYS A 354 -3.55 -1.89 18.69
N HIS A 355 -4.31 -2.80 18.08
CA HIS A 355 -5.55 -2.48 17.36
C HIS A 355 -6.81 -2.52 18.25
N GLY A 356 -6.76 -3.24 19.38
CA GLY A 356 -7.92 -3.51 20.22
C GLY A 356 -8.82 -4.63 19.68
N SER A 357 -10.06 -4.70 20.19
CA SER A 357 -11.06 -5.70 19.77
C SER A 357 -11.60 -5.46 18.37
N MET A 358 -12.26 -6.46 17.78
CA MET A 358 -12.97 -6.32 16.50
C MET A 358 -13.95 -5.13 16.50
N GLU A 359 -14.64 -4.87 17.62
CA GLU A 359 -15.52 -3.72 17.76
C GLU A 359 -14.78 -2.37 17.79
N GLN A 360 -13.53 -2.34 18.25
CA GLN A 360 -12.68 -1.15 18.19
C GLN A 360 -12.17 -0.93 16.77
N VAL A 361 -11.69 -1.98 16.10
CA VAL A 361 -11.24 -1.91 14.70
C VAL A 361 -12.37 -1.46 13.78
N ALA A 362 -13.60 -1.97 13.98
CA ALA A 362 -14.78 -1.58 13.21
C ALA A 362 -15.16 -0.09 13.34
N LYS A 363 -14.61 0.64 14.32
CA LYS A 363 -14.86 2.07 14.52
C LYS A 363 -13.86 2.95 13.78
N ASN A 364 -12.78 2.41 13.22
CA ASN A 364 -11.84 3.20 12.43
C ASN A 364 -12.54 3.72 11.15
N PRO A 365 -12.73 5.04 11.00
CA PRO A 365 -13.37 5.58 9.80
C PRO A 365 -12.46 5.49 8.57
N ASN A 366 -11.15 5.46 8.78
CA ASN A 366 -10.12 5.55 7.73
C ASN A 366 -9.07 4.43 7.87
N PRO A 367 -9.47 3.15 7.76
CA PRO A 367 -8.51 2.02 7.75
C PRO A 367 -7.45 2.23 6.66
N TRP A 368 -6.23 1.75 6.86
CA TRP A 368 -5.05 1.92 5.98
C TRP A 368 -4.48 3.34 5.88
N LEU A 369 -5.22 4.36 6.32
CA LEU A 369 -4.79 5.77 6.33
C LEU A 369 -4.56 6.30 7.75
N ASN A 370 -5.09 5.61 8.76
CA ASN A 370 -4.89 5.90 10.17
C ASN A 370 -4.87 4.59 10.95
N GLU A 371 -3.72 4.23 11.51
CA GLU A 371 -3.48 2.96 12.19
C GLU A 371 -2.85 3.18 13.57
N PRO A 372 -2.75 2.14 14.42
CA PRO A 372 -2.10 2.26 15.72
C PRO A 372 -0.71 2.85 15.61
N ARG A 373 -0.45 3.82 16.48
CA ARG A 373 0.79 4.57 16.50
C ARG A 373 1.77 4.00 17.52
N CYS A 374 3.03 3.82 17.14
CA CYS A 374 4.10 3.36 18.03
C CYS A 374 4.31 4.32 19.22
N ASP A 375 4.24 5.63 18.99
CA ASP A 375 4.35 6.67 20.02
C ASP A 375 3.10 6.77 20.93
N ASN A 376 2.14 5.85 20.81
CA ASN A 376 1.14 5.60 21.86
C ASN A 376 1.73 4.85 23.07
N CYS A 377 2.78 4.07 22.87
CA CYS A 377 3.50 3.34 23.92
C CYS A 377 4.94 3.87 24.09
N HIS A 378 5.62 4.18 22.99
CA HIS A 378 6.97 4.76 22.97
C HIS A 378 6.92 6.28 23.16
N LYS A 379 6.72 6.72 24.41
CA LYS A 379 6.43 8.13 24.76
C LYS A 379 7.61 9.10 24.76
N ASP A 380 8.83 8.60 24.63
CA ASP A 380 9.98 9.50 24.49
C ASP A 380 9.83 10.33 23.20
N PRO A 381 9.91 11.67 23.25
CA PRO A 381 9.75 12.53 22.08
C PRO A 381 10.62 12.14 20.89
N LYS A 382 11.76 11.49 21.11
CA LYS A 382 12.64 11.02 20.03
C LYS A 382 12.07 9.88 19.19
N TYR A 383 11.00 9.21 19.66
CA TYR A 383 10.27 8.18 18.91
C TYR A 383 8.96 8.70 18.32
N ALA A 384 8.71 10.01 18.39
CA ALA A 384 7.49 10.60 17.87
C ALA A 384 7.38 10.41 16.36
N GLN A 385 6.20 9.99 15.90
CA GLN A 385 5.89 9.85 14.49
C GLN A 385 5.36 11.18 13.95
N ASN A 386 5.91 11.68 12.85
CA ASN A 386 5.46 12.93 12.21
C ASN A 386 4.28 12.74 11.24
N ASN A 387 3.87 11.50 10.96
CA ASN A 387 2.73 11.17 10.11
C ASN A 387 1.78 10.20 10.82
N PRO A 388 0.49 10.11 10.43
CA PRO A 388 -0.47 9.18 11.03
C PRO A 388 -0.03 7.72 11.00
N LEU A 389 0.74 7.32 9.97
CA LEU A 389 1.23 5.97 9.76
C LEU A 389 2.73 5.88 10.00
N PHE A 390 3.18 4.77 10.60
CA PHE A 390 4.59 4.45 10.79
C PHE A 390 5.37 4.43 9.47
N ARG A 391 4.83 3.73 8.46
CA ARG A 391 5.42 3.65 7.10
C ARG A 391 5.68 5.00 6.44
N MET A 392 4.90 6.02 6.80
CA MET A 392 5.04 7.38 6.26
C MET A 392 5.87 8.30 7.17
N SER A 393 6.22 7.84 8.37
CA SER A 393 6.94 8.65 9.34
C SER A 393 8.44 8.64 9.06
N THR A 394 9.08 9.77 9.33
CA THR A 394 10.52 9.98 9.08
C THR A 394 11.19 10.54 10.33
N GLY A 395 12.45 10.19 10.53
CA GLY A 395 13.34 10.76 11.55
C GLY A 395 14.77 10.89 11.01
N HIS A 396 15.73 11.20 11.88
CA HIS A 396 17.18 11.10 11.58
C HIS A 396 17.60 11.62 10.19
N GLY A 397 17.33 12.90 9.90
CA GLY A 397 17.70 13.51 8.61
C GLY A 397 16.77 13.19 7.43
N GLY A 398 15.54 12.74 7.70
CA GLY A 398 14.54 12.45 6.66
C GLY A 398 14.48 10.98 6.23
N ILE A 399 15.12 10.09 6.98
CA ILE A 399 15.04 8.64 6.77
C ILE A 399 13.68 8.14 7.25
N TYR A 400 13.01 7.35 6.43
CA TYR A 400 11.76 6.70 6.82
C TYR A 400 12.01 5.71 7.95
N CYS A 401 11.09 5.64 8.91
CA CYS A 401 11.22 4.72 10.04
C CYS A 401 11.42 3.27 9.57
N GLU A 402 10.69 2.83 8.54
CA GLU A 402 10.81 1.48 7.95
C GLU A 402 12.16 1.23 7.25
N GLY A 403 12.84 2.28 6.77
CA GLY A 403 14.18 2.17 6.19
C GLY A 403 15.21 1.66 7.21
N CYS A 404 15.05 2.03 8.49
CA CYS A 404 15.93 1.59 9.57
C CYS A 404 15.36 0.44 10.42
N HIS A 405 14.04 0.38 10.60
CA HIS A 405 13.38 -0.54 11.54
C HIS A 405 12.63 -1.69 10.85
N ASP A 406 12.59 -1.70 9.52
CA ASP A 406 11.74 -2.56 8.69
C ASP A 406 10.24 -2.24 8.76
N SER A 407 9.46 -2.95 7.96
CA SER A 407 8.02 -2.74 7.80
C SER A 407 7.22 -2.91 9.07
N THR A 408 6.07 -2.25 9.13
CA THR A 408 5.02 -2.53 10.13
C THR A 408 4.73 -4.04 10.21
N HIS A 409 4.53 -4.60 11.41
CA HIS A 409 4.36 -6.04 11.69
C HIS A 409 5.61 -6.93 11.48
N ALA A 410 6.70 -6.36 10.94
CA ALA A 410 7.99 -7.02 10.73
C ALA A 410 9.16 -6.23 11.37
N ILE A 411 8.86 -5.29 12.29
CA ILE A 411 9.87 -4.46 12.96
C ILE A 411 11.00 -5.32 13.51
N ALA A 412 12.21 -4.95 13.13
CA ALA A 412 13.41 -5.72 13.42
C ALA A 412 13.77 -5.70 14.93
N PRO A 413 14.38 -6.77 15.46
CA PRO A 413 14.56 -8.07 14.82
C PRO A 413 13.22 -8.81 14.65
N SER A 414 13.00 -9.32 13.43
CA SER A 414 11.87 -10.18 13.12
C SER A 414 12.17 -11.63 13.46
N SER A 415 11.13 -12.40 13.79
CA SER A 415 11.21 -13.86 13.93
C SER A 415 11.39 -14.61 12.60
N GLN A 416 11.24 -13.92 11.46
CA GLN A 416 11.55 -14.47 10.13
C GLN A 416 12.95 -14.03 9.68
N GLY A 417 13.84 -15.01 9.47
CA GLY A 417 15.22 -14.77 9.07
C GLY A 417 15.40 -14.06 7.72
N ARG A 418 14.45 -14.16 6.78
CA ARG A 418 14.53 -13.43 5.50
C ARG A 418 14.43 -11.92 5.67
N ASP A 419 13.71 -11.42 6.69
CA ASP A 419 13.65 -9.98 6.96
C ASP A 419 15.01 -9.44 7.42
N ALA A 420 15.86 -10.29 8.02
CA ALA A 420 17.18 -9.90 8.48
C ALA A 420 18.21 -9.72 7.35
N ILE A 421 17.94 -10.18 6.13
CA ILE A 421 18.93 -10.22 5.03
C ILE A 421 19.50 -8.83 4.76
N LYS A 422 18.64 -7.82 4.54
CA LYS A 422 19.08 -6.45 4.26
C LYS A 422 19.95 -5.85 5.38
N PHE A 423 19.61 -6.15 6.64
CA PHE A 423 20.35 -5.66 7.79
C PHE A 423 21.73 -6.32 7.87
N VAL A 424 21.79 -7.64 7.69
CA VAL A 424 23.06 -8.37 7.65
C VAL A 424 23.95 -7.88 6.49
N GLU A 425 23.37 -7.61 5.32
CA GLU A 425 24.08 -7.02 4.18
C GLU A 425 24.68 -5.64 4.50
N LEU A 426 23.94 -4.80 5.25
CA LEU A 426 24.35 -3.42 5.56
C LEU A 426 25.33 -3.30 6.73
N GLN A 427 25.10 -4.01 7.84
CA GLN A 427 25.84 -3.84 9.09
C GLN A 427 26.46 -5.14 9.65
N GLY A 428 26.31 -6.26 8.97
CA GLY A 428 26.90 -7.54 9.38
C GLY A 428 26.12 -8.29 10.48
N HIS A 429 24.99 -7.75 10.94
CA HIS A 429 24.09 -8.42 11.87
C HIS A 429 22.62 -8.03 11.61
N GLY A 430 21.70 -8.86 12.11
CA GLY A 430 20.26 -8.56 12.07
C GLY A 430 19.85 -7.53 13.13
N GLY A 431 18.61 -7.05 13.03
CA GLY A 431 18.05 -6.00 13.89
C GLY A 431 18.01 -4.64 13.18
N PRO A 432 17.42 -3.61 13.81
CA PRO A 432 17.35 -2.28 13.24
C PRO A 432 18.74 -1.73 12.90
N ILE A 433 18.84 -0.80 11.96
CA ILE A 433 20.10 -0.11 11.66
C ILE A 433 20.55 0.67 12.90
N ASP A 434 21.65 0.23 13.50
CA ASP A 434 22.29 0.86 14.66
C ASP A 434 23.78 1.14 14.43
N THR A 435 24.34 0.61 13.35
CA THR A 435 25.72 0.88 12.93
C THR A 435 25.79 2.18 12.14
N CYS A 436 26.15 3.28 12.80
CA CYS A 436 26.17 4.63 12.20
C CYS A 436 26.98 4.69 10.89
N THR A 437 28.05 3.91 10.78
CA THR A 437 28.94 3.90 9.62
C THR A 437 28.32 3.28 8.36
N VAL A 438 27.11 2.74 8.44
CA VAL A 438 26.31 2.37 7.26
C VAL A 438 26.08 3.60 6.38
N CYS A 439 25.69 4.73 6.98
CA CYS A 439 25.42 5.97 6.25
C CYS A 439 26.54 7.02 6.44
N HIS A 440 27.15 7.07 7.62
CA HIS A 440 28.17 8.05 7.95
C HIS A 440 29.57 7.57 7.56
N VAL A 441 30.43 8.48 7.08
CA VAL A 441 31.84 8.13 6.78
C VAL A 441 32.71 8.12 8.04
N THR A 442 32.28 8.81 9.11
CA THR A 442 32.86 8.69 10.45
C THR A 442 31.79 8.39 11.48
N SER A 443 32.11 7.65 12.54
CA SER A 443 31.15 7.40 13.61
C SER A 443 30.80 8.72 14.31
N PRO A 444 29.54 9.20 14.26
CA PRO A 444 29.16 10.41 14.97
C PRO A 444 29.28 10.23 16.49
N GLY A 445 29.52 11.32 17.20
CA GLY A 445 29.44 11.31 18.67
C GLY A 445 27.97 11.25 19.12
N GLY A 446 27.55 10.15 19.73
CA GLY A 446 26.19 9.94 20.23
C GLY A 446 25.92 8.47 20.57
N GLY A 447 24.95 8.21 21.45
CA GLY A 447 24.58 6.84 21.86
C GLY A 447 23.45 6.22 21.03
N SER A 448 22.59 7.04 20.42
CA SER A 448 21.46 6.59 19.60
C SER A 448 21.32 7.39 18.31
N PRO A 449 20.92 6.74 17.19
CA PRO A 449 20.49 7.43 15.97
C PRO A 449 19.31 8.39 16.21
N HIS A 450 18.58 8.25 17.31
CA HIS A 450 17.48 9.14 17.68
C HIS A 450 17.90 10.32 18.57
N ASP A 451 19.14 10.35 19.05
CA ASP A 451 19.65 11.43 19.93
C ASP A 451 20.20 12.63 19.13
N VAL A 452 19.86 12.76 17.85
CA VAL A 452 20.40 13.83 16.99
C VAL A 452 19.86 15.18 17.44
N LYS A 453 20.78 16.06 17.84
CA LYS A 453 20.52 17.49 17.97
C LYS A 453 20.12 18.06 16.61
N THR A 454 18.97 18.71 16.54
CA THR A 454 18.59 19.41 15.32
C THR A 454 19.52 20.61 15.12
N ALA A 455 19.63 21.15 13.91
CA ALA A 455 20.40 22.38 13.66
C ALA A 455 19.88 23.62 14.43
N ALA A 456 18.84 23.46 15.26
CA ALA A 456 18.28 24.44 16.16
C ALA A 456 18.70 24.26 17.64
N ASP A 457 19.55 23.27 17.97
CA ASP A 457 20.07 23.01 19.33
C ASP A 457 21.49 23.53 19.58
#